data_AF-A0A067PQB7-F1
#
_entry.id   AF-A0A067PQB7-F1
#
_cell.length_a   1.000
_cell.length_b   1.000
_cell.length_c   1.000
_cell.angle_alpha   90.00
_cell.angle_beta   90.00
_cell.angle_gamma   90.00
#
_symmetry.space_group_name_H-M   'P 1'
#
loop_
_entity.id
_entity.type
_entity.pdbx_description
1 polymer ?
#
loop_
_entity_poly.entity_id
_entity_poly.type
_entity_poly.pdbx_seq_one_letter_code
_entity_poly.pdbx_strand_id
1 'polypeptide(L)'
;GEDENSDPPADDGWTNCINAIRRYDENMVQGWKEDIDTLLVFAGLFSGVLTAFNIQSYQMLQQDEMQTSNLLLAQISLQLSNFTISPAFVNSTTPLSLPTIPPFQASPPAVRINILWFLALVCSLSSASIAILVKQWLREYMDWFFNSESPRESVRLRQYRYEGLESWRVFGLMALLPLLLQAALIFFLIGLIELLWTLHHL
;
A
#
# COMPACT_ATOMS: atom_id res chain seq x y z
N GLY A 1 -68.76 27.73 -17.34
CA GLY A 1 -68.41 26.65 -16.40
C GLY A 1 -68.39 25.39 -17.21
N GLU A 2 -67.37 24.57 -17.18
CA GLU A 2 -66.42 24.33 -16.09
C GLU A 2 -65.05 24.05 -16.70
N ASP A 3 -64.01 24.65 -16.12
CA ASP A 3 -62.63 24.30 -16.37
C ASP A 3 -62.39 22.92 -15.74
N GLU A 4 -62.36 21.89 -16.57
CA GLU A 4 -61.95 20.54 -16.18
C GLU A 4 -60.42 20.56 -15.94
N ASN A 5 -60.06 21.03 -14.75
CA ASN A 5 -58.72 21.01 -14.20
C ASN A 5 -58.36 19.53 -13.94
N SER A 6 -57.91 18.86 -14.99
CA SER A 6 -57.36 17.50 -14.92
C SER A 6 -56.00 17.59 -14.23
N ASP A 7 -56.01 17.42 -12.91
CA ASP A 7 -54.79 17.18 -12.14
C ASP A 7 -54.01 16.04 -12.80
N PRO A 8 -52.70 16.22 -13.09
CA PRO A 8 -51.91 15.16 -13.69
C PRO A 8 -51.96 13.93 -12.77
N PRO A 9 -52.09 12.70 -13.31
CA PRO A 9 -52.24 11.51 -12.50
C PRO A 9 -51.03 11.43 -11.55
N ALA A 10 -51.30 11.40 -10.23
CA ALA A 10 -50.28 11.42 -9.18
C ALA A 10 -49.20 10.31 -9.31
N ASP A 11 -49.50 9.28 -10.11
CA ASP A 11 -48.63 8.18 -10.48
C ASP A 11 -47.44 8.62 -11.37
N ASP A 12 -47.64 9.65 -12.21
CA ASP A 12 -46.61 10.21 -13.10
C ASP A 12 -45.61 11.08 -12.31
N GLY A 13 -46.10 11.82 -11.31
CA GLY A 13 -45.25 12.63 -10.43
C GLY A 13 -44.30 11.80 -9.57
N TRP A 14 -44.78 10.68 -9.02
CA TRP A 14 -43.93 9.76 -8.24
C TRP A 14 -42.90 9.05 -9.11
N THR A 15 -43.30 8.60 -10.29
CA THR A 15 -42.38 7.97 -11.26
C THR A 15 -41.27 8.92 -11.68
N ASN A 16 -41.61 10.19 -11.94
CA ASN A 16 -40.63 11.24 -12.26
C ASN A 16 -39.68 11.54 -11.08
N CYS A 17 -40.19 11.60 -9.86
CA CYS A 17 -39.37 11.80 -8.65
C CYS A 17 -38.36 10.66 -8.44
N ILE A 18 -38.80 9.40 -8.56
CA ILE A 18 -37.92 8.23 -8.41
C ILE A 18 -36.87 8.17 -9.51
N ASN A 19 -37.24 8.49 -10.74
CA ASN A 19 -36.29 8.57 -11.85
C ASN A 19 -35.25 9.67 -11.62
N ALA A 20 -35.63 10.83 -11.06
CA ALA A 20 -34.69 11.89 -10.72
C ALA A 20 -33.72 11.47 -9.61
N ILE A 21 -34.24 10.85 -8.54
CA ILE A 21 -33.46 10.30 -7.43
C ILE A 21 -32.46 9.25 -7.93
N ARG A 22 -32.92 8.35 -8.80
CA ARG A 22 -32.08 7.32 -9.39
C ARG A 22 -30.91 7.93 -10.15
N ARG A 23 -31.20 8.87 -11.05
CA ARG A 23 -30.16 9.52 -11.86
C ARG A 23 -29.12 10.21 -10.98
N TYR A 24 -29.55 10.83 -9.88
CA TYR A 24 -28.64 11.45 -8.92
C TYR A 24 -27.71 10.41 -8.28
N ASP A 25 -28.26 9.30 -7.77
CA ASP A 25 -27.47 8.24 -7.13
C ASP A 25 -26.53 7.53 -8.09
N GLU A 26 -27.01 7.22 -9.30
CA GLU A 26 -26.21 6.62 -10.37
C GLU A 26 -25.00 7.52 -10.70
N ASN A 27 -25.24 8.81 -10.91
CA ASN A 27 -24.17 9.76 -11.22
C ASN A 27 -23.16 9.89 -10.05
N MET A 28 -23.65 9.95 -8.82
CA MET A 28 -22.82 10.07 -7.62
C MET A 28 -21.96 8.82 -7.39
N VAL A 29 -22.55 7.63 -7.45
CA VAL A 29 -21.85 6.35 -7.29
C VAL A 29 -20.86 6.13 -8.43
N GLN A 30 -21.23 6.49 -9.66
CA GLN A 30 -20.35 6.39 -10.81
C GLN A 30 -19.10 7.28 -10.63
N GLY A 31 -19.26 8.53 -10.18
CA GLY A 31 -18.13 9.42 -9.90
C GLY A 31 -17.18 8.85 -8.84
N TRP A 32 -17.71 8.38 -7.70
CA TRP A 32 -16.87 7.75 -6.67
C TRP A 32 -16.17 6.49 -7.15
N LYS A 33 -16.84 5.69 -7.99
CA LYS A 33 -16.24 4.49 -8.56
C LYS A 33 -15.07 4.82 -9.48
N GLU A 34 -15.20 5.86 -10.31
CA GLU A 34 -14.14 6.36 -11.19
C GLU A 34 -12.94 6.90 -10.39
N ASP A 35 -13.20 7.67 -9.34
CA ASP A 35 -12.15 8.16 -8.43
C ASP A 35 -11.41 6.99 -7.76
N ILE A 36 -12.15 6.02 -7.21
CA ILE A 36 -11.56 4.83 -6.58
C ILE A 36 -10.76 4.00 -7.59
N ASP A 37 -11.25 3.84 -8.82
CA ASP A 37 -10.54 3.12 -9.87
C ASP A 37 -9.21 3.78 -10.22
N THR A 38 -9.19 5.11 -10.29
CA THR A 38 -7.96 5.88 -10.51
C THR A 38 -6.98 5.68 -9.35
N LEU A 39 -7.44 5.74 -8.10
CA LEU A 39 -6.62 5.49 -6.91
C LEU A 39 -6.09 4.06 -6.85
N LEU A 40 -6.89 3.06 -7.26
CA LEU A 40 -6.50 1.67 -7.26
C LEU A 40 -5.40 1.38 -8.28
N VAL A 41 -5.49 1.99 -9.48
CA VAL A 41 -4.42 1.93 -10.50
C VAL A 41 -3.14 2.55 -9.96
N PHE A 42 -3.24 3.73 -9.36
CA PHE A 42 -2.08 4.38 -8.73
C PHE A 42 -1.47 3.51 -7.63
N ALA A 43 -2.28 2.97 -6.72
CA ALA A 43 -1.83 2.08 -5.65
C ALA A 43 -1.12 0.83 -6.19
N GLY A 44 -1.65 0.22 -7.26
CA GLY A 44 -1.03 -0.94 -7.91
C GLY A 44 0.33 -0.62 -8.53
N LEU A 45 0.41 0.45 -9.31
CA LEU A 45 1.67 0.90 -9.92
C LEU A 45 2.71 1.27 -8.87
N PHE A 46 2.31 2.04 -7.86
CA PHE A 46 3.18 2.45 -6.77
C PHE A 46 3.66 1.24 -5.96
N SER A 47 2.79 0.27 -5.65
CA SER A 47 3.19 -0.97 -4.96
C SER A 47 4.18 -1.79 -5.78
N GLY A 48 4.04 -1.83 -7.10
CA GLY A 48 4.99 -2.48 -8.00
C GLY A 48 6.38 -1.85 -7.91
N VAL A 49 6.45 -0.52 -7.99
CA VAL A 49 7.70 0.24 -7.83
C VAL A 49 8.31 -0.02 -6.44
N LEU A 50 7.50 0.08 -5.38
CA LEU A 50 7.96 -0.17 -4.00
C LEU A 50 8.48 -1.59 -3.82
N THR A 51 7.88 -2.59 -4.45
CA THR A 51 8.33 -3.98 -4.35
C THR A 51 9.74 -4.14 -4.94
N ALA A 52 10.04 -3.49 -6.06
CA ALA A 52 11.38 -3.51 -6.64
C ALA A 52 12.44 -2.91 -5.69
N PHE A 53 12.14 -1.77 -5.08
CA PHE A 53 13.01 -1.15 -4.08
C PHE A 53 13.15 -2.01 -2.81
N ASN A 54 12.06 -2.59 -2.31
CA ASN A 54 12.09 -3.46 -1.15
C ASN A 54 12.94 -4.72 -1.38
N ILE A 55 12.88 -5.34 -2.57
CA ILE A 55 13.72 -6.50 -2.91
C ILE A 55 15.20 -6.14 -2.80
N GLN A 56 15.60 -4.97 -3.30
CA GLN A 56 16.98 -4.48 -3.21
C GLN A 56 17.35 -4.13 -1.76
N SER A 57 16.47 -3.43 -1.04
CA SER A 57 16.68 -3.03 0.36
C SER A 57 16.85 -4.22 1.30
N TYR A 58 16.09 -5.29 1.06
CA TYR A 58 16.11 -6.49 1.88
C TYR A 58 17.49 -7.16 1.87
N GLN A 59 18.22 -7.06 0.75
CA GLN A 59 19.59 -7.57 0.67
C GLN A 59 20.55 -6.81 1.59
N MET A 60 20.29 -5.53 1.89
CA MET A 60 21.08 -4.75 2.86
C MET A 60 20.91 -5.24 4.31
N LEU A 61 19.85 -5.98 4.59
CA LEU A 61 19.61 -6.65 5.88
C LEU A 61 20.19 -8.07 5.92
N GLN A 62 20.78 -8.54 4.83
CA GLN A 62 21.44 -9.82 4.77
C GLN A 62 22.96 -9.63 4.81
N GLN A 63 23.64 -10.64 5.33
CA GLN A 63 25.09 -10.66 5.34
C GLN A 63 25.59 -10.81 3.90
N ASP A 64 26.44 -9.88 3.47
CA ASP A 64 27.09 -9.97 2.17
C ASP A 64 28.11 -11.13 2.20
N GLU A 65 27.74 -12.23 1.54
CA GLU A 65 28.56 -13.43 1.43
C GLU A 65 29.89 -13.16 0.72
N MET A 66 29.93 -12.19 -0.20
CA MET A 66 31.16 -11.79 -0.87
C MET A 66 32.08 -11.01 0.07
N GLN A 67 31.54 -10.07 0.85
CA GLN A 67 32.34 -9.39 1.87
C GLN A 67 32.88 -10.36 2.91
N THR A 68 32.07 -11.32 3.35
CA THR A 68 32.49 -12.35 4.31
C THR A 68 33.60 -13.23 3.72
N SER A 69 33.45 -13.65 2.46
CA SER A 69 34.46 -14.43 1.74
C SER A 69 35.77 -13.65 1.55
N ASN A 70 35.69 -12.37 1.19
CA ASN A 70 36.86 -11.49 1.04
C ASN A 70 37.58 -11.27 2.38
N LEU A 71 36.83 -11.11 3.47
CA LEU A 71 37.39 -10.95 4.81
C LEU A 71 38.11 -12.22 5.26
N LEU A 72 37.51 -13.40 5.00
CA LEU A 72 38.15 -14.69 5.25
C LEU A 72 39.41 -14.86 4.40
N LEU A 73 39.39 -14.52 3.11
CA LEU A 73 40.55 -14.57 2.23
C LEU A 73 41.67 -13.64 2.70
N ALA A 74 41.34 -12.40 3.11
CA ALA A 74 42.30 -11.46 3.68
C ALA A 74 42.91 -12.02 4.98
N GLN A 75 42.10 -12.62 5.85
CA GLN A 75 42.58 -13.23 7.08
C GLN A 75 43.50 -14.42 6.82
N ILE A 76 43.17 -15.29 5.86
CA ILE A 76 44.03 -16.40 5.42
C ILE A 76 45.35 -15.87 4.84
N SER A 77 45.29 -14.80 4.03
CA SER A 77 46.49 -14.18 3.46
C SER A 77 47.44 -13.65 4.54
N LEU A 78 46.90 -13.00 5.59
CA LEU A 78 47.69 -12.53 6.73
C LEU A 78 48.27 -13.68 7.56
N GLN A 79 47.54 -14.79 7.71
CA GLN A 79 48.06 -15.98 8.36
C GLN A 79 49.22 -16.60 7.57
N LEU A 80 49.10 -16.65 6.24
CA LEU A 80 50.15 -17.17 5.36
C LEU A 80 51.40 -16.28 5.34
N SER A 81 51.26 -14.95 5.47
CA SER A 81 52.41 -14.04 5.52
C SER A 81 53.23 -14.12 6.82
N ASN A 82 52.66 -14.65 7.89
CA ASN A 82 53.32 -14.72 9.22
C ASN A 82 54.21 -15.96 9.39
N PHE A 83 54.32 -16.82 8.37
CA PHE A 83 55.27 -17.93 8.36
C PHE A 83 56.67 -17.44 8.02
N THR A 84 57.62 -17.62 8.94
CA THR A 84 59.03 -17.35 8.68
C THR A 84 59.73 -18.66 8.32
N ILE A 85 60.40 -18.68 7.17
CA ILE A 85 61.15 -19.84 6.67
C ILE A 85 62.60 -19.71 7.12
N SER A 86 63.03 -20.56 8.06
CA SER A 86 64.43 -20.75 8.41
C SER A 86 64.94 -22.06 7.80
N PRO A 87 66.26 -22.25 7.56
CA PRO A 87 66.81 -23.36 6.75
C PRO A 87 66.53 -24.80 7.24
N ALA A 88 65.80 -24.98 8.34
CA ALA A 88 65.40 -26.28 8.88
C ALA A 88 63.98 -26.30 9.50
N PHE A 89 63.31 -25.15 9.64
CA PHE A 89 62.02 -25.03 10.33
C PHE A 89 61.16 -23.92 9.71
N VAL A 90 59.86 -24.18 9.61
CA VAL A 90 58.84 -23.16 9.36
C VAL A 90 58.24 -22.80 10.72
N ASN A 91 58.48 -21.58 11.19
CA ASN A 91 57.95 -21.13 12.48
C ASN A 91 56.83 -20.11 12.25
N SER A 92 55.71 -20.27 12.94
CA SER A 92 54.62 -19.29 12.93
C SER A 92 54.85 -18.29 14.06
N THR A 93 54.89 -17.00 13.72
CA THR A 93 55.17 -15.94 14.71
C THR A 93 53.94 -15.57 15.55
N THR A 94 52.76 -16.13 15.23
CA THR A 94 51.48 -15.84 15.87
C THR A 94 50.70 -17.11 16.18
N PRO A 95 50.02 -17.21 17.34
CA PRO A 95 49.16 -18.36 17.64
C PRO A 95 48.00 -18.47 16.65
N LEU A 96 47.59 -19.70 16.34
CA LEU A 96 46.47 -19.99 15.45
C LEU A 96 45.16 -19.45 16.07
N SER A 97 44.72 -18.28 15.63
CA SER A 97 43.40 -17.75 15.96
C SER A 97 42.37 -18.28 14.96
N LEU A 98 41.32 -18.96 15.44
CA LEU A 98 40.17 -19.31 14.60
C LEU A 98 39.58 -18.01 13.99
N PRO A 99 39.17 -18.00 12.71
CA PRO A 99 38.44 -16.88 12.14
C PRO A 99 37.18 -16.64 12.96
N THR A 100 37.18 -15.57 13.75
CA THR A 100 35.99 -15.14 14.49
C THR A 100 35.24 -14.22 13.55
N ILE A 101 34.25 -14.77 12.85
CA ILE A 101 33.33 -13.98 12.04
C ILE A 101 32.44 -13.22 13.03
N PRO A 102 32.50 -11.88 13.07
CA PRO A 102 31.59 -11.12 13.92
C PRO A 102 30.15 -11.46 13.51
N PRO A 103 29.21 -11.59 14.47
CA PRO A 103 27.81 -11.79 14.14
C PRO A 103 27.35 -10.64 13.24
N PHE A 104 26.63 -10.95 12.18
CA PHE A 104 26.10 -9.94 11.28
C PHE A 104 25.22 -8.96 12.05
N GLN A 105 25.55 -7.69 11.94
CA GLN A 105 24.76 -6.60 12.48
C GLN A 105 24.42 -5.66 11.33
N ALA A 106 23.14 -5.63 10.97
CA ALA A 106 22.66 -4.73 9.93
C ALA A 106 22.95 -3.27 10.31
N SER A 107 23.36 -2.48 9.33
CA SER A 107 23.61 -1.06 9.52
C SER A 107 22.33 -0.34 9.98
N PRO A 108 22.34 0.47 11.05
CA PRO A 108 21.17 1.20 11.52
C PRO A 108 20.35 1.94 10.44
N PRO A 109 20.96 2.66 9.46
CA PRO A 109 20.20 3.25 8.35
C PRO A 109 19.53 2.20 7.44
N ALA A 110 20.16 1.05 7.19
CA ALA A 110 19.56 0.00 6.37
C ALA A 110 18.26 -0.54 7.00
N VAL A 111 18.24 -0.68 8.34
CA VAL A 111 17.03 -1.08 9.08
C VAL A 111 15.94 -0.01 8.95
N ARG A 112 16.27 1.27 9.09
CA ARG A 112 15.31 2.37 8.97
C ARG A 112 14.71 2.48 7.58
N ILE A 113 15.53 2.39 6.53
CA ILE A 113 15.08 2.43 5.13
C ILE A 113 14.11 1.27 4.86
N ASN A 114 14.45 0.05 5.27
CA ASN A 114 13.56 -1.09 5.12
C ASN A 114 12.23 -0.87 5.85
N ILE A 115 12.24 -0.45 7.12
CA ILE A 115 11.00 -0.18 7.87
C ILE A 115 10.13 0.85 7.14
N LEU A 116 10.71 1.96 6.66
CA LEU A 116 9.98 3.01 5.95
C LEU A 116 9.37 2.51 4.64
N TRP A 117 10.12 1.75 3.85
CA TRP A 117 9.65 1.22 2.56
C TRP A 117 8.62 0.09 2.71
N PHE A 118 8.76 -0.76 3.72
CA PHE A 118 7.73 -1.74 4.06
C PHE A 118 6.46 -1.06 4.58
N LEU A 119 6.59 -0.02 5.42
CA LEU A 119 5.45 0.75 5.90
C LEU A 119 4.71 1.44 4.74
N ALA A 120 5.45 2.03 3.80
CA ALA A 120 4.90 2.60 2.59
C ALA A 120 4.12 1.56 1.76
N LEU A 121 4.67 0.35 1.62
CA LEU A 121 4.03 -0.75 0.88
C LEU A 121 2.73 -1.19 1.57
N VAL A 122 2.76 -1.35 2.90
CA VAL A 122 1.58 -1.71 3.69
C VAL A 122 0.51 -0.62 3.57
N CYS A 123 0.84 0.65 3.73
CA CYS A 123 -0.12 1.75 3.57
C CYS A 123 -0.77 1.77 2.18
N SER A 124 0.02 1.52 1.12
CA SER A 124 -0.48 1.41 -0.25
C SER A 124 -1.46 0.24 -0.43
N LEU A 125 -1.10 -0.95 0.05
CA LEU A 125 -1.96 -2.13 -0.01
C LEU A 125 -3.22 -2.00 0.86
N SER A 126 -3.10 -1.39 2.04
CA SER A 126 -4.25 -1.08 2.89
C SER A 126 -5.23 -0.13 2.18
N SER A 127 -4.72 0.91 1.51
CA SER A 127 -5.56 1.80 0.70
C SER A 127 -6.29 1.04 -0.40
N ALA A 128 -5.58 0.16 -1.14
CA ALA A 128 -6.19 -0.68 -2.16
C ALA A 128 -7.26 -1.65 -1.61
N SER A 129 -7.02 -2.24 -0.43
CA SER A 129 -7.98 -3.13 0.22
C SER A 129 -9.25 -2.38 0.62
N ILE A 130 -9.11 -1.20 1.26
CA ILE A 130 -10.25 -0.36 1.64
C ILE A 130 -11.00 0.11 0.39
N ALA A 131 -10.30 0.51 -0.67
CA ALA A 131 -10.89 0.86 -1.95
C ALA A 131 -11.81 -0.24 -2.50
N ILE A 132 -11.34 -1.49 -2.50
CA ILE A 132 -12.14 -2.63 -2.97
C ILE A 132 -13.38 -2.84 -2.07
N LEU A 133 -13.24 -2.77 -0.74
CA LEU A 133 -14.36 -2.87 0.18
C LEU A 133 -15.40 -1.79 -0.07
N VAL A 134 -14.97 -0.53 -0.23
CA VAL A 134 -15.86 0.58 -0.56
C VAL A 134 -16.60 0.29 -1.87
N LYS A 135 -15.91 -0.15 -2.95
CA LYS A 135 -16.60 -0.52 -4.20
C LYS A 135 -17.65 -1.63 -4.03
N GLN A 136 -17.42 -2.59 -3.14
CA GLN A 136 -18.41 -3.62 -2.84
C GLN A 136 -19.65 -3.01 -2.17
N TRP A 137 -19.47 -2.13 -1.20
CA TRP A 137 -20.57 -1.39 -0.57
C TRP A 137 -21.34 -0.51 -1.55
N LEU A 138 -20.68 0.18 -2.49
CA LEU A 138 -21.37 1.01 -3.50
C LEU A 138 -22.20 0.14 -4.45
N ARG A 139 -21.70 -1.06 -4.79
CA ARG A 139 -22.43 -2.00 -5.63
C ARG A 139 -23.70 -2.48 -4.93
N GLU A 140 -23.59 -2.89 -3.67
CA GLU A 140 -24.74 -3.30 -2.86
C GLU A 140 -25.71 -2.13 -2.63
N TYR A 141 -25.18 -0.91 -2.45
CA TYR A 141 -26.01 0.29 -2.40
C TYR A 141 -26.78 0.52 -3.69
N MET A 142 -26.29 0.15 -4.87
CA MET A 142 -27.07 0.28 -6.10
C MET A 142 -28.08 -0.87 -6.32
N ASP A 143 -27.98 -1.97 -5.58
CA ASP A 143 -28.79 -3.16 -5.83
C ASP A 143 -30.30 -2.99 -5.50
N TRP A 144 -30.66 -2.02 -4.65
CA TRP A 144 -32.08 -1.70 -4.37
C TRP A 144 -32.82 -1.20 -5.61
N PHE A 145 -32.09 -0.71 -6.61
CA PHE A 145 -32.67 -0.20 -7.84
C PHE A 145 -33.26 -1.30 -8.74
N PHE A 146 -32.62 -2.48 -8.80
CA PHE A 146 -33.01 -3.54 -9.74
C PHE A 146 -34.10 -4.46 -9.20
N ASN A 147 -34.24 -4.56 -7.87
CA ASN A 147 -35.06 -5.59 -7.22
C ASN A 147 -36.38 -5.07 -6.60
N SER A 148 -36.75 -3.80 -6.81
CA SER A 148 -37.92 -3.23 -6.12
C SER A 148 -39.16 -3.18 -7.01
N GLU A 149 -40.16 -3.99 -6.68
CA GLU A 149 -41.48 -4.03 -7.33
C GLU A 149 -42.40 -2.88 -6.90
N SER A 150 -42.04 -2.12 -5.86
CA SER A 150 -42.86 -1.07 -5.23
C SER A 150 -42.08 0.25 -5.06
N PRO A 151 -42.56 1.36 -5.66
CA PRO A 151 -41.99 2.71 -5.53
C PRO A 151 -41.78 3.21 -4.09
N ARG A 152 -42.62 2.77 -3.14
CA ARG A 152 -42.56 3.23 -1.75
C ARG A 152 -41.63 2.37 -0.89
N GLU A 153 -41.53 1.08 -1.20
CA GLU A 153 -40.64 0.16 -0.49
C GLU A 153 -39.17 0.37 -0.91
N SER A 154 -38.93 0.66 -2.19
CA SER A 154 -37.61 1.06 -2.72
C SER A 154 -37.02 2.26 -1.99
N VAL A 155 -37.81 3.33 -1.82
CA VAL A 155 -37.35 4.55 -1.14
C VAL A 155 -37.00 4.28 0.33
N ARG A 156 -37.77 3.44 1.03
CA ARG A 156 -37.48 3.06 2.42
C ARG A 156 -36.23 2.19 2.54
N LEU A 157 -36.06 1.22 1.64
CA LEU A 157 -34.89 0.36 1.60
C LEU A 157 -33.62 1.14 1.26
N ARG A 158 -33.70 2.09 0.33
CA ARG A 158 -32.62 3.05 0.01
C ARG A 158 -32.22 3.84 1.25
N GLN A 159 -33.19 4.42 1.96
CA GLN A 159 -32.93 5.22 3.16
C GLN A 159 -32.20 4.38 4.23
N TYR A 160 -32.67 3.14 4.48
CA TYR A 160 -32.03 2.23 5.42
C TYR A 160 -30.59 1.86 5.00
N ARG A 161 -30.36 1.60 3.71
CA ARG A 161 -29.01 1.32 3.18
C ARG A 161 -28.10 2.55 3.23
N TYR A 162 -28.65 3.75 3.00
CA TYR A 162 -27.92 5.02 3.11
C TYR A 162 -27.52 5.31 4.56
N GLU A 163 -28.43 5.15 5.50
CA GLU A 163 -28.15 5.23 6.95
C GLU A 163 -27.11 4.17 7.37
N GLY A 164 -27.16 2.97 6.78
CA GLY A 164 -26.12 1.95 6.92
C GLY A 164 -24.76 2.42 6.40
N LEU A 165 -24.72 3.09 5.23
CA LEU A 165 -23.50 3.63 4.62
C LEU A 165 -22.87 4.74 5.48
N GLU A 166 -23.71 5.59 6.05
CA GLU A 166 -23.32 6.68 6.94
C GLU A 166 -22.84 6.15 8.31
N SER A 167 -23.59 5.21 8.89
CA SER A 167 -23.23 4.53 10.15
C SER A 167 -21.90 3.78 10.05
N TRP A 168 -21.66 3.11 8.91
CA TRP A 168 -20.38 2.45 8.62
C TRP A 168 -19.25 3.40 8.21
N ARG A 169 -19.49 4.72 8.16
CA ARG A 169 -18.50 5.75 7.78
C ARG A 169 -17.81 5.45 6.45
N VAL A 170 -18.53 4.93 5.45
CA VAL A 170 -17.96 4.65 4.12
C VAL A 170 -17.36 5.92 3.50
N PHE A 171 -17.97 7.08 3.74
CA PHE A 171 -17.43 8.39 3.38
C PHE A 171 -16.09 8.72 4.04
N GLY A 172 -15.94 8.36 5.33
CA GLY A 172 -14.69 8.51 6.05
C GLY A 172 -13.60 7.58 5.49
N LEU A 173 -13.97 6.34 5.13
CA LEU A 173 -13.07 5.39 4.48
C LEU A 173 -12.61 5.90 3.10
N MET A 174 -13.52 6.44 2.28
CA MET A 174 -13.18 7.09 1.00
C MET A 174 -12.18 8.23 1.18
N ALA A 175 -12.38 9.09 2.18
CA ALA A 175 -11.45 10.18 2.47
C ALA A 175 -10.07 9.68 2.95
N LEU A 176 -10.01 8.47 3.53
CA LEU A 176 -8.77 7.87 4.01
C LEU A 176 -7.91 7.28 2.88
N LEU A 177 -8.50 6.79 1.79
CA LEU A 177 -7.77 6.22 0.64
C LEU A 177 -6.63 7.13 0.14
N PRO A 178 -6.89 8.39 -0.26
CA PRO A 178 -5.84 9.28 -0.75
C PRO A 178 -4.85 9.66 0.34
N LEU A 179 -5.28 9.77 1.60
CA LEU A 179 -4.40 10.06 2.74
C LEU A 179 -3.40 8.93 2.99
N LEU A 180 -3.84 7.67 2.93
CA LEU A 180 -2.97 6.50 3.03
C LEU A 180 -1.93 6.47 1.90
N LEU A 181 -2.35 6.76 0.67
CA LEU A 181 -1.45 6.79 -0.49
C LEU A 181 -0.43 7.93 -0.40
N GLN A 182 -0.86 9.10 0.07
CA GLN A 182 0.04 10.23 0.29
C GLN A 182 1.04 9.94 1.42
N ALA A 183 0.59 9.33 2.52
CA ALA A 183 1.47 8.89 3.60
C ALA A 183 2.48 7.85 3.10
N ALA A 184 2.05 6.89 2.28
CA ALA A 184 2.92 5.91 1.66
C ALA A 184 4.00 6.58 0.78
N LEU A 185 3.62 7.57 -0.03
CA LEU A 185 4.54 8.35 -0.85
C LEU A 185 5.56 9.12 0.00
N ILE A 186 5.12 9.74 1.10
CA ILE A 186 6.01 10.44 2.04
C ILE A 186 7.03 9.48 2.65
N PHE A 187 6.60 8.31 3.16
CA PHE A 187 7.51 7.31 3.71
C PHE A 187 8.52 6.81 2.68
N PHE A 188 8.08 6.60 1.44
CA PHE A 188 8.95 6.21 0.34
C PHE A 188 10.02 7.27 0.06
N LEU A 189 9.62 8.55 -0.06
CA LEU A 189 10.56 9.65 -0.30
C LEU A 189 11.57 9.83 0.84
N ILE A 190 11.13 9.72 2.10
CA ILE A 190 12.04 9.78 3.25
C ILE A 190 13.08 8.67 3.17
N GLY A 191 12.65 7.43 2.90
CA GLY A 191 13.58 6.31 2.74
C GLY A 191 14.52 6.48 1.54
N LEU A 192 14.07 7.12 0.46
CA LEU A 192 14.90 7.41 -0.72
C LEU A 192 15.98 8.47 -0.42
N ILE A 193 15.64 9.51 0.34
CA ILE A 193 16.61 10.51 0.80
C ILE A 193 17.65 9.85 1.72
N GLU A 194 17.22 8.99 2.65
CA GLU A 194 18.12 8.29 3.55
C GLU A 194 19.06 7.35 2.77
N LEU A 195 18.55 6.61 1.78
CA LEU A 195 19.36 5.80 0.87
C LEU A 195 20.41 6.65 0.14
N LEU A 196 20.01 7.78 -0.44
CA LEU A 196 20.93 8.65 -1.20
C LEU A 196 22.02 9.23 -0.30
N TRP A 197 21.68 9.58 0.94
CA TRP A 197 22.65 10.04 1.94
C TRP A 197 23.66 8.94 2.29
N THR A 198 23.21 7.69 2.47
CA THR A 198 24.13 6.57 2.72
C THR A 198 25.09 6.33 1.56
N LEU A 199 24.64 6.52 0.32
CA LEU A 199 25.48 6.35 -0.86
C LEU A 199 26.50 7.48 -1.03
N HIS A 200 26.16 8.72 -0.65
CA HIS A 200 27.07 9.86 -0.74
C HIS A 200 28.20 9.84 0.29
N HIS A 201 27.93 9.25 1.46
CA HIS A 201 28.92 9.14 2.55
C HIS A 201 29.84 7.92 2.45
N LEU A 202 29.59 7.02 1.50
CA LEU A 202 30.45 5.90 1.14
C LEU A 202 31.46 6.31 0.05
#